data_AF-A0A7W9X4T1-F1
#
_entry.id   AF-A0A7W9X4T1-F1
#
_cell.length_a   1.000
_cell.length_b   1.000
_cell.length_c   1.000
_cell.angle_alpha   90.00
_cell.angle_beta   90.00
_cell.angle_gamma   90.00
#
_symmetry.space_group_name_H-M   'P 1'
#
loop_
_entity.id
_entity.type
_entity.pdbx_description
1 polymer ?
#
loop_
_entity_poly.entity_id
_entity_poly.type
_entity_poly.pdbx_seq_one_letter_code
_entity_poly.pdbx_strand_id
1 'polypeptide(L)' 'MHRSHDFLVAPNLAVEPTTGETHLRHHISPNGFYRGRKVLKTKNDE' A
#
# COMPACT_ATOMS: atom_id res chain seq x y z
N MET A 1 -0.48 -35.02 10.72
CA MET A 1 -0.39 -33.76 9.94
C MET A 1 0.51 -32.81 10.70
N HIS A 2 1.72 -32.53 10.19
CA HIS A 2 2.72 -31.74 10.93
C HIS A 2 2.78 -30.26 10.50
N ARG A 3 2.45 -29.95 9.24
CA ARG A 3 2.54 -28.58 8.66
C ARG A 3 1.24 -28.10 8.01
N SER A 4 0.11 -28.70 8.34
CA SER A 4 -1.18 -28.37 7.73
C SER A 4 -1.71 -26.99 8.08
N HIS A 5 -1.04 -26.24 8.96
CA HIS A 5 -1.41 -24.89 9.38
C HIS A 5 -0.30 -23.86 9.15
N ASP A 6 0.81 -24.24 8.51
CA ASP A 6 1.96 -23.37 8.25
C ASP A 6 1.75 -22.55 6.96
N PHE A 7 0.64 -21.80 6.90
CA PHE A 7 0.31 -20.98 5.74
C PHE A 7 0.84 -19.56 5.88
N LEU A 8 1.32 -19.01 4.76
CA LEU A 8 1.56 -17.57 4.66
C LEU A 8 0.23 -16.85 4.40
N VAL A 9 0.07 -15.67 5.00
CA VAL A 9 -1.11 -14.82 4.83
C VAL A 9 -0.74 -13.64 3.93
N ALA A 10 -1.52 -13.42 2.87
CA ALA A 10 -1.32 -12.28 2.00
C ALA A 10 -1.68 -10.96 2.73
N PRO A 11 -0.89 -9.89 2.57
CA PRO A 11 -1.20 -8.60 3.16
C PRO A 11 -2.42 -7.95 2.48
N ASN A 12 -3.11 -7.09 3.21
CA ASN A 12 -4.24 -6.33 2.68
C ASN A 12 -3.75 -5.17 1.79
N LEU A 13 -4.01 -5.28 0.48
CA LEU A 13 -3.72 -4.23 -0.48
C LEU A 13 -4.97 -3.38 -0.77
N ALA A 14 -4.74 -2.12 -1.14
CA ALA A 14 -5.74 -1.16 -1.60
C ALA A 14 -5.17 -0.33 -2.75
N VAL A 15 -6.05 0.28 -3.54
CA VAL A 15 -5.68 1.17 -4.65
C VAL A 15 -5.87 2.62 -4.21
N GLU A 16 -4.87 3.45 -4.47
CA GLU A 16 -4.93 4.88 -4.21
C GLU A 16 -5.89 5.56 -5.21
N PRO A 17 -6.87 6.36 -4.74
CA PRO A 17 -7.93 6.90 -5.60
C PRO A 17 -7.48 7.94 -6.63
N THR A 18 -6.38 8.65 -6.40
CA THR A 18 -5.89 9.74 -7.26
C THR A 18 -4.84 9.25 -8.26
N THR A 19 -3.92 8.39 -7.84
CA THR A 19 -2.78 7.91 -8.66
C THR A 19 -3.00 6.51 -9.23
N GLY A 20 -3.97 5.75 -8.72
CA GLY A 20 -4.21 4.36 -9.14
C GLY A 20 -3.16 3.37 -8.65
N GLU A 21 -2.24 3.80 -7.79
CA GLU A 21 -1.16 2.94 -7.28
C GLU A 21 -1.64 1.98 -6.20
N THR A 22 -1.01 0.81 -6.13
CA THR A 22 -1.28 -0.16 -5.06
C THR A 22 -0.48 0.18 -3.80
N HIS A 23 -1.16 0.23 -2.66
CA HIS A 23 -0.54 0.42 -1.34
C HIS A 23 -1.11 -0.55 -0.29
N LEU A 24 -0.45 -0.66 0.86
CA LEU A 24 -1.01 -1.35 2.01
C LEU A 24 -2.22 -0.58 2.55
N ARG A 25 -3.29 -1.29 2.91
CA ARG A 25 -4.51 -0.64 3.42
C ARG A 25 -4.17 0.25 4.64
N HIS A 26 -4.61 1.50 4.59
CA HIS A 26 -4.33 2.56 5.59
C HIS A 26 -2.89 3.07 5.64
N HIS A 27 -2.06 2.73 4.66
CA HIS A 27 -0.70 3.26 4.54
C HIS A 27 -0.65 4.29 3.40
N ILE A 28 0.41 5.08 3.38
CA ILE A 28 0.68 6.06 2.34
C ILE A 28 1.20 5.32 1.09
N SER A 29 0.78 5.75 -0.11
CA SER A 29 1.32 5.23 -1.37
C SER A 29 2.83 5.53 -1.51
N PRO A 30 3.54 4.77 -2.36
CA PRO A 30 4.95 5.05 -2.66
C PRO A 30 5.22 6.48 -3.12
N ASN A 31 4.26 7.10 -3.82
CA ASN A 31 4.34 8.49 -4.25
C ASN A 31 3.86 9.48 -3.18
N GLY A 32 3.70 9.07 -1.94
CA GLY A 32 3.36 9.98 -0.85
C GLY A 32 1.89 10.39 -0.81
N PHE A 33 0.98 9.70 -1.52
CA PHE A 33 -0.45 9.98 -1.49
C PHE A 33 -1.18 9.14 -0.45
N TYR A 34 -2.13 9.74 0.27
CA TYR A 34 -3.03 9.02 1.17
C TYR A 34 -4.41 9.66 1.15
N ARG A 35 -5.44 8.85 0.87
CA ARG A 35 -6.84 9.28 0.75
C ARG A 35 -6.98 10.49 -0.21
N GLY A 36 -6.31 10.42 -1.36
CA GLY A 36 -6.36 11.42 -2.42
C GLY A 36 -5.57 12.69 -2.18
N ARG A 37 -4.83 12.81 -1.07
CA ARG A 37 -4.00 13.98 -0.75
C ARG A 37 -2.52 13.62 -0.73
N LYS A 38 -1.69 14.52 -1.23
CA LYS A 38 -0.22 14.41 -1.12
C LYS A 38 0.19 14.74 0.32
N VAL A 39 0.78 13.77 1.01
CA VAL A 39 1.19 13.88 2.42
C VAL A 39 2.70 14.02 2.56
N LEU A 40 3.46 13.41 1.65
CA LEU A 40 4.93 13.47 1.65
C LEU A 40 5.42 14.05 0.33
N LYS A 41 6.42 14.94 0.38
CA LYS A 41 7.24 15.23 -0.81
C LYS A 41 8.16 14.05 -1.04
N THR A 42 8.04 13.46 -2.21
CA THR A 42 8.82 12.30 -2.64
C THR A 42 9.75 12.70 -3.77
N LYS A 43 10.72 11.86 -4.10
CA LYS A 43 11.64 12.10 -5.23
C LYS A 43 10.93 12.27 -6.58
N ASN A 44 9.68 11.84 -6.68
CA ASN A 44 8.86 12.03 -7.89
C ASN A 44 8.31 13.46 -8.03
N ASP A 45 8.56 14.36 -7.07
CA ASP A 45 8.13 15.76 -7.10
C ASP A 45 9.29 16.75 -7.34
N GLU A 46 10.51 16.25 -7.54
CA GLU A 46 11.70 17.01 -7.99
C GLU A 46 11.85 16.94 -9.51
#